data_AF-A0A182SBR4-F1
#
_entry.id   AF-A0A182SBR4-F1
#
_cell.length_a   1.000
_cell.length_b   1.000
_cell.length_c   1.000
_cell.angle_alpha   90.00
_cell.angle_beta   90.00
_cell.angle_gamma   90.00
#
_symmetry.space_group_name_H-M   'P 1'
#
loop_
_entity.id
_entity.type
_entity.pdbx_description
1 polymer ?
#
loop_
_entity_poly.entity_id
_entity_poly.type
_entity_poly.pdbx_seq_one_letter_code
_entity_poly.pdbx_strand_id
1 'polypeptide(L)'
;MSNFSLPKNLTDTVACSAWEFDTQDNLGNTWSSEWNLVCDKEYLKNVAEMFFLAGVATGGITSGVLSDKFGRKMMLFISAVLQSIFGLALYFADSFEFYLVLRALLGIVSVSVTYAGLILAIEYVDGKWRTIAGMYNLFPLPVSYIMISGIAYLTQDYRNLQLCIGLPGVFLCLLWHA
;
A
#
# COMPACT_ATOMS: atom_id res chain seq x y z
N MET A 1 3.27 26.52 -26.64
CA MET A 1 4.69 26.94 -26.63
C MET A 1 4.86 28.04 -25.59
N SER A 2 5.03 27.67 -24.32
CA SER A 2 5.43 28.60 -23.26
C SER A 2 6.93 28.86 -23.37
N ASN A 3 7.34 30.13 -23.43
CA ASN A 3 8.74 30.55 -23.47
C ASN A 3 9.46 30.12 -22.17
N PHE A 4 10.15 28.98 -22.19
CA PHE A 4 11.02 28.56 -21.09
C PHE A 4 12.36 29.31 -21.20
N SER A 5 12.48 30.41 -20.47
CA SER A 5 13.74 31.14 -20.31
C SER A 5 14.63 30.43 -19.29
N LEU A 6 15.75 29.86 -19.76
CA LEU A 6 16.77 29.23 -18.91
C LEU A 6 17.27 30.21 -17.83
N PRO A 7 17.42 29.77 -16.56
CA PRO A 7 17.99 30.59 -15.51
C PRO A 7 19.45 30.93 -15.83
N LYS A 8 19.86 32.18 -15.54
CA LYS A 8 21.23 32.68 -15.79
C LYS A 8 22.28 32.06 -14.87
N ASN A 9 21.85 31.37 -13.80
CA ASN A 9 22.67 30.54 -12.92
C ASN A 9 22.10 29.11 -12.90
N LEU A 10 22.92 28.11 -13.20
CA LEU A 10 22.50 26.70 -13.23
C LEU A 10 22.27 26.08 -11.83
N THR A 11 22.54 26.82 -10.76
CA THR A 11 22.41 26.37 -9.37
C THR A 11 21.14 26.82 -8.66
N ASP A 12 20.36 27.74 -9.24
CA ASP A 12 19.15 28.25 -8.62
C ASP A 12 17.94 27.36 -8.96
N THR A 13 17.16 26.99 -7.92
CA THR A 13 15.90 26.29 -8.10
C THR A 13 14.84 27.25 -8.63
N VAL A 14 14.18 26.88 -9.73
CA VAL A 14 13.13 27.70 -10.35
C VAL A 14 11.77 27.12 -9.99
N ALA A 15 10.84 27.97 -9.53
CA ALA A 15 9.48 27.54 -9.20
C ALA A 15 8.78 27.03 -10.47
N CYS A 16 8.20 25.83 -10.37
CA CYS A 16 7.46 25.21 -11.45
C CYS A 16 6.03 25.75 -11.49
N SER A 17 5.71 26.47 -12.57
CA SER A 17 4.45 27.22 -12.72
C SER A 17 3.43 26.52 -13.62
N ALA A 18 3.87 25.62 -14.50
CA ALA A 18 3.01 24.86 -15.40
C ALA A 18 3.60 23.46 -15.63
N TRP A 19 2.74 22.45 -15.60
CA TRP A 19 3.06 21.06 -15.94
C TRP A 19 1.94 20.51 -16.81
N GLU A 20 2.30 19.72 -17.81
CA GLU A 20 1.37 18.94 -18.62
C GLU A 20 1.73 17.47 -18.43
N PHE A 21 0.73 16.65 -18.10
CA PHE A 21 0.90 15.20 -18.05
C PHE A 21 0.66 14.65 -19.44
N ASP A 22 1.59 13.86 -19.95
CA ASP A 22 1.37 13.19 -21.22
C ASP A 22 0.20 12.21 -21.09
N THR A 23 -0.86 12.47 -21.86
CA THR A 23 -2.09 11.66 -21.88
C THR A 23 -2.08 10.71 -23.08
N GLN A 24 -1.10 10.80 -23.98
CA GLN A 24 -1.04 10.02 -25.23
C GLN A 24 -0.32 8.67 -25.09
N ASP A 25 0.48 8.46 -24.04
CA ASP A 25 1.27 7.23 -23.88
C ASP A 25 0.47 5.99 -23.37
N ASN A 26 -0.85 5.97 -23.57
CA ASN A 26 -1.80 5.01 -22.99
C ASN A 26 -1.78 4.91 -21.44
N LEU A 27 -0.89 5.62 -20.74
CA LEU A 27 -0.56 5.47 -19.31
C LEU A 27 -1.67 5.84 -18.31
N GLY A 28 -2.89 6.13 -18.76
CA GLY A 28 -4.05 6.41 -17.92
C GLY A 28 -3.84 7.57 -16.94
N ASN A 29 -4.83 7.82 -16.09
CA ASN A 29 -4.60 8.74 -14.97
C ASN A 29 -3.71 8.00 -13.94
N THR A 30 -2.60 8.61 -13.55
CA THR A 30 -1.76 8.11 -12.46
C THR A 30 -2.22 8.71 -11.13
N TRP A 31 -1.91 8.03 -10.03
CA TRP A 31 -2.12 8.55 -8.67
C TRP A 31 -1.55 9.97 -8.49
N SER A 32 -0.37 10.23 -9.07
CA SER A 32 0.30 11.53 -9.03
C SER A 32 -0.36 12.60 -9.89
N SER A 33 -0.94 12.23 -11.04
CA SER A 33 -1.58 13.19 -11.95
C SER A 33 -2.97 13.58 -11.46
N GLU A 34 -3.72 12.66 -10.86
CA GLU A 34 -5.05 12.95 -10.31
C GLU A 34 -5.01 14.05 -9.25
N TRP A 35 -4.06 13.97 -8.31
CA TRP A 35 -3.92 14.93 -7.22
C TRP A 35 -2.89 16.03 -7.47
N ASN A 36 -2.38 16.15 -8.70
CA ASN A 36 -1.39 17.15 -9.10
C ASN A 36 -0.20 17.24 -8.11
N LEU A 37 0.37 16.08 -7.78
CA LEU A 37 1.43 15.90 -6.78
C LEU A 37 2.82 16.20 -7.40
N VAL A 38 2.98 17.35 -8.03
CA VAL A 38 4.18 17.78 -8.74
C VAL A 38 4.78 19.03 -8.10
N CYS A 39 6.08 19.24 -8.30
CA CYS A 39 6.77 20.47 -7.91
C CYS A 39 6.69 20.70 -6.40
N ASP A 40 6.11 21.82 -5.93
CA ASP A 40 6.02 22.12 -4.50
C ASP A 40 5.15 21.11 -3.72
N LYS A 41 4.33 20.31 -4.40
CA LYS A 41 3.46 19.30 -3.77
C LYS A 41 4.05 17.89 -3.82
N GLU A 42 5.27 17.71 -4.31
CA GLU A 42 5.91 16.38 -4.37
C GLU A 42 6.11 15.77 -2.97
N TYR A 43 6.37 16.60 -1.95
CA TYR A 43 6.53 16.14 -0.57
C TYR A 43 5.30 15.38 -0.04
N LEU A 44 4.11 15.66 -0.57
CA LEU A 44 2.88 14.98 -0.16
C LEU A 44 2.91 13.47 -0.45
N LYS A 45 3.71 13.02 -1.43
CA LYS A 45 3.96 11.59 -1.66
C LYS A 45 4.68 10.95 -0.47
N ASN A 46 5.73 11.62 0.02
CA ASN A 46 6.47 11.19 1.21
C ASN A 46 5.59 11.25 2.45
N VAL A 47 4.74 12.27 2.58
CA VAL A 47 3.78 12.37 3.69
C VAL A 47 2.85 11.14 3.69
N ALA A 48 2.31 10.75 2.55
CA ALA A 48 1.45 9.56 2.46
C ALA A 48 2.17 8.27 2.90
N GLU A 49 3.45 8.13 2.56
CA GLU A 49 4.28 7.02 3.04
C GLU A 49 4.57 7.10 4.55
N MET A 50 4.84 8.30 5.08
CA MET A 50 5.02 8.51 6.52
C MET A 50 3.76 8.12 7.31
N PHE A 51 2.57 8.50 6.82
CA PHE A 51 1.30 8.08 7.45
C PHE A 51 1.11 6.56 7.42
N PHE A 52 1.50 5.90 6.33
CA PHE A 52 1.51 4.43 6.26
C PHE A 52 2.45 3.83 7.31
N LEU A 53 3.68 4.31 7.39
CA LEU A 53 4.70 3.82 8.33
C LEU A 53 4.32 4.11 9.79
N ALA A 54 3.72 5.26 10.08
CA ALA A 54 3.18 5.58 11.40
C ALA A 54 2.04 4.61 11.79
N GLY A 55 1.18 4.27 10.83
CA GLY A 55 0.18 3.22 10.96
C GLY A 55 0.82 1.86 11.27
N VAL A 56 1.85 1.46 10.52
CA VAL A 56 2.61 0.22 10.75
C VAL A 56 3.23 0.18 12.15
N ALA A 57 3.84 1.27 12.62
CA ALA A 57 4.42 1.35 13.95
C ALA A 57 3.35 1.14 15.04
N THR A 58 2.20 1.80 14.89
CA THR A 58 1.07 1.70 15.83
C THR A 58 0.44 0.31 15.78
N GLY A 59 0.31 -0.27 14.59
CA GLY A 59 -0.19 -1.62 14.37
C GLY A 59 0.69 -2.70 14.98
N GLY A 60 2.02 -2.54 14.94
CA GLY A 60 2.94 -3.47 15.60
C GLY A 60 2.71 -3.56 17.11
N ILE A 61 2.54 -2.40 17.77
CA ILE A 61 2.29 -2.34 19.22
C ILE A 61 0.92 -2.93 19.57
N THR A 62 -0.11 -2.54 18.84
CA THR A 62 -1.49 -2.97 19.10
C THR A 62 -1.72 -4.45 18.77
N SER A 63 -1.15 -4.94 17.67
CA SER A 63 -1.28 -6.34 17.25
C SER A 63 -0.75 -7.33 18.28
N GLY A 64 0.35 -7.02 18.98
CA GLY A 64 0.86 -7.86 20.07
C GLY A 64 -0.16 -8.01 21.19
N VAL A 65 -0.69 -6.89 21.69
CA VAL A 65 -1.68 -6.88 22.79
C VAL A 65 -3.00 -7.56 22.38
N LEU A 66 -3.47 -7.32 21.15
CA LEU A 66 -4.71 -7.92 20.65
C LEU A 66 -4.54 -9.42 20.38
N SER A 67 -3.40 -9.84 19.82
CA SER A 67 -3.08 -11.25 19.52
C SER A 67 -3.11 -12.11 20.77
N ASP A 68 -2.61 -11.58 21.88
CA ASP A 68 -2.57 -12.31 23.16
C ASP A 68 -3.96 -12.44 23.81
N LYS A 69 -4.90 -11.53 23.52
CA LYS A 69 -6.26 -11.53 24.08
C LYS A 69 -7.30 -12.28 23.25
N PHE A 70 -7.29 -12.12 21.92
CA PHE A 70 -8.33 -12.64 21.03
C PHE A 70 -7.97 -13.98 20.37
N GLY A 71 -6.74 -14.47 20.61
CA GLY A 71 -6.21 -15.67 19.97
C GLY A 71 -5.70 -15.39 18.55
N ARG A 72 -4.55 -15.97 18.22
CA ARG A 72 -3.79 -15.63 17.00
C ARG A 72 -4.56 -15.89 15.70
N LYS A 73 -5.31 -16.99 15.61
CA LYS A 73 -6.06 -17.37 14.40
C LYS A 73 -7.20 -16.40 14.09
N MET A 74 -7.92 -15.94 15.12
CA MET A 74 -9.03 -15.00 14.93
C MET A 74 -8.52 -13.59 14.61
N MET A 75 -7.43 -13.17 15.25
CA MET A 75 -6.80 -11.88 14.94
C MET A 75 -6.34 -11.80 13.47
N LEU A 76 -5.77 -12.88 12.93
CA LEU A 76 -5.38 -12.96 11.53
C LEU A 76 -6.58 -12.78 10.59
N PHE A 77 -7.70 -13.46 10.88
CA PHE A 77 -8.90 -13.37 10.07
C PHE A 77 -9.52 -11.96 10.09
N ILE A 78 -9.70 -11.37 11.28
CA ILE A 78 -10.23 -10.00 11.41
C ILE A 78 -9.35 -9.01 10.65
N SER A 79 -8.03 -9.13 10.80
CA SER A 79 -7.09 -8.23 10.15
C SER A 79 -7.13 -8.40 8.62
N ALA A 80 -7.21 -9.63 8.10
CA ALA A 80 -7.34 -9.86 6.65
C ALA A 80 -8.63 -9.26 6.07
N VAL A 81 -9.75 -9.39 6.79
CA VAL A 81 -11.04 -8.80 6.38
C VAL A 81 -10.96 -7.27 6.38
N LEU A 82 -10.45 -6.67 7.46
CA LEU A 82 -10.27 -5.23 7.55
C LEU A 82 -9.32 -4.70 6.47
N GLN A 83 -8.25 -5.43 6.16
CA GLN A 83 -7.31 -5.06 5.10
C GLN A 83 -7.98 -5.02 3.73
N SER A 84 -8.85 -6.01 3.45
CA SER A 84 -9.61 -6.06 2.20
C SER A 84 -10.62 -4.91 2.10
N ILE A 85 -11.33 -4.61 3.19
CA ILE A 85 -12.28 -3.50 3.25
C ILE A 85 -11.58 -2.17 3.02
N PHE A 86 -10.50 -1.89 3.75
CA PHE A 86 -9.76 -0.63 3.58
C PHE A 86 -9.07 -0.55 2.23
N GLY A 87 -8.63 -1.68 1.67
CA GLY A 87 -8.05 -1.77 0.33
C GLY A 87 -9.05 -1.38 -0.76
N LEU A 88 -10.30 -1.85 -0.65
CA LEU A 88 -11.38 -1.43 -1.55
C LEU A 88 -11.84 0.00 -1.28
N ALA A 89 -11.81 0.45 -0.03
CA ALA A 89 -12.18 1.83 0.30
C ALA A 89 -11.26 2.87 -0.35
N LEU A 90 -9.99 2.54 -0.62
CA LEU A 90 -9.07 3.41 -1.36
C LEU A 90 -9.58 3.77 -2.76
N TYR A 91 -10.32 2.88 -3.42
CA TYR A 91 -10.91 3.14 -4.73
C TYR A 91 -11.91 4.30 -4.70
N PHE A 92 -12.66 4.43 -3.60
CA PHE A 92 -13.67 5.48 -3.40
C PHE A 92 -13.08 6.77 -2.84
N ALA A 93 -11.76 6.83 -2.62
CA ALA A 93 -11.15 8.02 -2.05
C ALA A 93 -11.01 9.12 -3.10
N ASP A 94 -11.98 10.03 -3.13
CA ASP A 94 -11.93 11.21 -4.02
C ASP A 94 -11.15 12.39 -3.40
N SER A 95 -10.93 12.38 -2.08
CA SER A 95 -10.14 13.40 -1.37
C SER A 95 -8.78 12.87 -0.90
N PHE A 96 -7.74 13.70 -1.04
CA PHE A 96 -6.38 13.37 -0.60
C PHE A 96 -6.28 13.12 0.91
N GLU A 97 -7.01 13.88 1.74
CA GLU A 97 -7.01 13.67 3.20
C GLU A 97 -7.63 12.33 3.57
N PHE A 98 -8.74 11.96 2.93
CA PHE A 98 -9.38 10.67 3.14
C PHE A 98 -8.48 9.51 2.70
N TYR A 99 -7.76 9.69 1.58
CA TYR A 99 -6.73 8.75 1.13
C TYR A 99 -5.62 8.56 2.17
N LEU A 100 -5.13 9.64 2.81
CA LEU A 100 -4.12 9.54 3.87
C LEU A 100 -4.61 8.74 5.08
N VAL A 101 -5.84 8.98 5.54
CA VAL A 101 -6.44 8.26 6.66
C VAL A 101 -6.58 6.78 6.34
N LEU A 102 -7.11 6.44 5.17
CA LEU A 102 -7.21 5.05 4.72
C LEU A 102 -5.85 4.36 4.65
N ARG A 103 -4.83 5.07 4.16
CA ARG A 103 -3.46 4.55 4.07
C ARG A 103 -2.85 4.29 5.46
N ALA A 104 -3.11 5.16 6.44
CA ALA A 104 -2.71 4.94 7.82
C ALA A 104 -3.39 3.70 8.43
N LEU A 105 -4.72 3.55 8.23
CA LEU A 105 -5.47 2.38 8.68
C LEU A 105 -4.97 1.09 8.03
N LEU A 106 -4.68 1.11 6.74
CA LEU A 106 -4.07 -0.03 6.03
C LEU A 106 -2.71 -0.41 6.60
N GLY A 107 -1.89 0.58 6.99
CA GLY A 107 -0.62 0.33 7.68
C GLY A 107 -0.80 -0.45 8.99
N ILE A 108 -1.76 -0.04 9.83
CA ILE A 108 -2.08 -0.70 11.11
C ILE A 108 -2.49 -2.17 10.89
N VAL A 109 -3.29 -2.43 9.86
CA VAL A 109 -3.82 -3.77 9.62
C VAL A 109 -2.80 -4.66 8.92
N SER A 110 -2.05 -4.15 7.95
CA SER A 110 -1.07 -4.91 7.16
C SER A 110 0.04 -5.53 8.02
N VAL A 111 0.56 -4.75 8.98
CA VAL A 111 1.57 -5.24 9.93
C VAL A 111 1.01 -6.33 10.84
N SER A 112 -0.26 -6.20 11.26
CA SER A 112 -0.94 -7.17 12.11
C SER A 112 -1.08 -8.53 11.41
N VAL A 113 -1.46 -8.54 10.13
CA VAL A 113 -1.55 -9.77 9.31
C VAL A 113 -0.18 -10.44 9.19
N THR A 114 0.86 -9.66 8.89
CA THR A 114 2.22 -10.18 8.68
C THR A 114 2.79 -10.83 9.95
N TYR A 115 2.66 -10.16 11.10
CA TYR A 115 3.13 -10.70 12.38
C TYR A 115 2.31 -11.90 12.84
N ALA A 116 0.97 -11.84 12.73
CA ALA A 116 0.12 -12.97 13.11
C ALA A 116 0.43 -14.23 12.26
N GLY A 117 0.63 -14.06 10.95
CA GLY A 117 1.02 -15.14 10.05
C GLY A 117 2.40 -15.73 10.38
N LEU A 118 3.39 -14.87 10.65
CA LEU A 118 4.74 -15.30 11.04
C LEU A 118 4.73 -16.12 12.33
N ILE A 119 4.02 -15.65 13.35
CA ILE A 119 3.96 -16.34 14.64
C ILE A 119 3.26 -17.69 14.49
N LEU A 120 2.13 -17.73 13.78
CA LEU A 120 1.39 -18.97 13.54
C LEU A 120 2.23 -20.00 12.76
N ALA A 121 2.97 -19.56 11.74
CA ALA A 121 3.87 -20.41 10.97
C ALA A 121 5.00 -21.00 11.85
N ILE A 122 5.52 -20.22 12.80
CA ILE A 122 6.56 -20.66 13.72
C ILE A 122 6.00 -21.59 14.81
N GLU A 123 4.77 -21.37 15.26
CA GLU A 123 4.11 -22.24 16.26
C GLU A 123 3.76 -23.61 15.71
N TYR A 124 3.44 -23.69 14.41
CA TYR A 124 3.09 -24.96 13.75
C TYR A 124 4.31 -25.83 13.44
N VAL A 125 5.50 -25.25 13.45
CA VAL A 125 6.71 -25.87 12.88
C VAL A 125 7.75 -26.12 13.96
N ASP A 126 8.25 -27.36 14.00
CA ASP A 126 9.29 -27.79 14.95
C ASP A 126 10.61 -27.02 14.76
N GLY A 127 11.39 -26.90 15.84
CA GLY A 127 12.53 -25.98 15.98
C GLY A 127 13.53 -25.94 14.82
N LYS A 128 13.73 -27.05 14.10
CA LYS A 128 14.65 -27.16 12.97
C LYS A 128 14.18 -26.44 11.70
N TRP A 129 12.88 -26.23 11.54
CA TRP A 129 12.26 -25.68 10.31
C TRP A 129 11.76 -24.25 10.50
N ARG A 130 11.91 -23.66 11.70
CA ARG A 130 11.42 -22.30 12.03
C ARG A 130 11.95 -21.23 11.09
N THR A 131 13.23 -21.26 10.73
CA THR A 131 13.83 -20.29 9.80
C THR A 131 13.21 -20.41 8.40
N ILE A 132 12.97 -21.63 7.93
CA ILE A 132 12.39 -21.90 6.61
C ILE A 132 10.94 -21.42 6.58
N ALA A 133 10.16 -21.71 7.63
CA ALA A 133 8.78 -21.22 7.76
C ALA A 133 8.71 -19.68 7.75
N GLY A 134 9.64 -19.01 8.44
CA GLY A 134 9.75 -17.55 8.40
C GLY A 134 10.05 -16.99 7.01
N MET A 135 10.94 -17.65 6.25
CA MET A 135 11.24 -17.25 4.87
C MET A 135 10.03 -17.42 3.95
N TYR A 136 9.26 -18.50 4.10
CA TYR A 136 8.02 -18.71 3.33
C TYR A 136 6.97 -17.61 3.61
N ASN A 137 6.91 -17.07 4.81
CA ASN A 137 5.99 -15.97 5.12
C ASN A 137 6.43 -14.63 4.52
N LEU A 138 7.73 -14.44 4.28
CA LEU A 138 8.28 -13.20 3.72
C LEU A 138 8.36 -13.21 2.19
N PHE A 139 8.45 -14.40 1.57
CA PHE A 139 8.53 -14.59 0.13
C PHE A 139 7.37 -13.96 -0.68
N PRO A 140 6.11 -13.92 -0.20
CA PRO A 140 5.02 -13.26 -0.91
C PRO A 140 5.24 -11.76 -1.15
N LEU A 141 6.04 -11.08 -0.33
CA LEU A 141 6.29 -9.64 -0.47
C LEU A 141 6.95 -9.28 -1.82
N PRO A 142 8.16 -9.78 -2.16
CA PRO A 142 8.77 -9.49 -3.46
C PRO A 142 7.93 -9.98 -4.64
N VAL A 143 7.25 -11.13 -4.51
CA VAL A 143 6.35 -11.64 -5.54
C VAL A 143 5.21 -10.65 -5.80
N SER A 144 4.62 -10.08 -4.75
CA SER A 144 3.56 -9.08 -4.87
C SER A 144 4.05 -7.81 -5.56
N TYR A 145 5.26 -7.31 -5.26
CA TYR A 145 5.82 -6.14 -5.93
C TYR A 145 6.03 -6.36 -7.44
N ILE A 146 6.54 -7.55 -7.82
CA ILE A 146 6.71 -7.92 -9.23
C ILE A 146 5.34 -8.03 -9.93
N MET A 147 4.37 -8.67 -9.28
CA MET A 147 3.01 -8.78 -9.80
C MET A 147 2.35 -7.40 -9.98
N ILE A 148 2.45 -6.51 -9.01
CA ILE A 148 1.89 -5.14 -9.09
C ILE A 148 2.50 -4.38 -10.26
N SER A 149 3.81 -4.50 -10.49
CA SER A 149 4.48 -3.91 -11.66
C SER A 149 3.92 -4.45 -12.97
N GLY A 150 3.69 -5.76 -13.06
CA GLY A 150 3.05 -6.39 -14.22
C GLY A 150 1.60 -5.94 -14.44
N ILE A 151 0.80 -5.84 -13.38
CA ILE A 151 -0.59 -5.38 -13.45
C ILE A 151 -0.64 -3.90 -13.83
N ALA A 152 0.28 -3.07 -13.33
CA ALA A 152 0.37 -1.65 -13.69
C ALA A 152 0.70 -1.44 -15.17
N TYR A 153 1.46 -2.36 -15.79
CA TYR A 153 1.69 -2.33 -17.24
C TYR A 153 0.42 -2.66 -18.04
N LEU A 154 -0.41 -3.58 -17.54
CA LEU A 154 -1.65 -4.01 -18.20
C LEU A 154 -2.83 -3.07 -17.94
N THR A 155 -2.86 -2.46 -16.75
CA THR A 155 -3.95 -1.62 -16.25
C THR A 155 -3.38 -0.25 -15.95
N GLN A 156 -3.52 0.64 -16.92
CA GLN A 156 -2.89 1.96 -16.89
C GLN A 156 -3.66 2.97 -16.02
N ASP A 157 -4.91 2.67 -15.65
CA ASP A 157 -5.67 3.49 -14.70
C ASP A 157 -5.43 3.10 -13.24
N TYR A 158 -5.07 4.09 -12.41
CA TYR A 158 -4.80 3.90 -10.98
C TYR A 158 -5.99 3.33 -10.18
N ARG A 159 -7.23 3.72 -10.52
CA ARG A 159 -8.44 3.22 -9.85
C ARG A 159 -8.66 1.74 -10.15
N ASN A 160 -8.49 1.33 -11.41
CA ASN A 160 -8.63 -0.06 -11.82
C ASN A 160 -7.51 -0.93 -11.20
N LEU A 161 -6.30 -0.38 -11.06
CA LEU A 161 -5.20 -1.05 -10.35
C LEU A 161 -5.55 -1.34 -8.88
N GLN A 162 -6.12 -0.36 -8.16
CA GLN A 162 -6.56 -0.55 -6.76
C GLN A 162 -7.66 -1.61 -6.64
N LEU A 163 -8.60 -1.64 -7.57
CA LEU A 163 -9.68 -2.64 -7.61
C LEU A 163 -9.14 -4.05 -7.88
N CYS A 164 -8.22 -4.18 -8.86
CA CYS A 164 -7.54 -5.44 -9.16
C CYS A 164 -6.72 -5.97 -7.97
N ILE A 165 -6.13 -5.09 -7.16
CA ILE A 165 -5.38 -5.46 -5.95
C ILE A 165 -6.33 -5.84 -4.80
N GLY A 166 -7.48 -5.18 -4.67
CA GLY A 166 -8.47 -5.45 -3.62
C GLY A 166 -9.25 -6.76 -3.82
N LEU A 167 -9.54 -7.11 -5.08
CA LEU A 167 -10.28 -8.33 -5.44
C LEU A 167 -9.70 -9.64 -4.85
N PRO A 168 -8.41 -9.98 -5.02
CA PRO A 168 -7.86 -11.21 -4.48
C PRO A 168 -7.94 -11.28 -2.95
N GLY A 169 -7.88 -10.14 -2.26
CA GLY A 169 -8.07 -10.08 -0.80
C GLY A 169 -9.47 -10.55 -0.37
N VAL A 170 -10.50 -10.11 -1.09
CA VAL A 170 -11.89 -10.54 -0.83
C VAL A 170 -12.09 -12.02 -1.16
N PHE A 171 -11.55 -12.50 -2.29
CA PHE A 171 -11.64 -13.92 -2.65
C PHE A 171 -10.99 -14.84 -1.61
N LEU A 172 -9.84 -14.45 -1.06
CA LEU A 172 -9.17 -15.20 0.01
C LEU A 172 -9.99 -15.20 1.31
N CYS A 173 -10.61 -14.08 1.66
CA CYS A 173 -11.49 -14.01 2.84
C CYS A 173 -12.74 -14.89 2.67
N LEU A 174 -13.30 -14.97 1.46
CA LEU A 174 -14.44 -15.83 1.14
C LEU A 174 -14.07 -17.33 1.16
N LEU A 175 -12.91 -17.68 0.61
CA LEU A 175 -12.37 -19.05 0.61
C LEU A 175 -12.09 -19.60 2.01
N TRP A 176 -11.79 -18.73 2.99
CA TRP A 176 -11.54 -19.17 4.37
C TRP A 176 -12.80 -19.63 5.11
N HIS A 177 -13.99 -19.20 4.66
CA HIS A 177 -15.26 -19.55 5.29
C HIS A 177 -16.03 -20.66 4.54
N ALA A 178 -15.55 -21.05 3.35
CA ALA A 178 -16.07 -22.16 2.54
C ALA A 178 -15.35 -23.48 2.89
#